data_AF-A0AA41Z9A9-F1
#
_entry.id   AF-A0AA41Z9A9-F1
#
_cell.length_a   1.000
_cell.length_b   1.000
_cell.length_c   1.000
_cell.angle_alpha   90.00
_cell.angle_beta   90.00
_cell.angle_gamma   90.00
#
_symmetry.space_group_name_H-M   'P 1'
#
loop_
_entity.id
_entity.type
_entity.pdbx_description
1 polymer ?
#
loop_
_entity_poly.entity_id
_entity_poly.type
_entity_poly.pdbx_seq_one_letter_code
_entity_poly.pdbx_strand_id
1 'polypeptide(L)'
;MVFRARGTGGLAISQPTHAWVSGQLAHAWSDQLWEPLLLAAEQHDIGWIDWETAPSFDIETGRPHLFRDVGASLHAPMWAQGVDRALGVWGTHAALLISRHGGVIYRRFTSRHRLDEADAAAAQYYLDTQAPREQVWADALGLDERS
;
A
#
# COMPACT_ATOMS: atom_id res chain seq x y z
N MET A 1 -0.72 -7.19 8.23
CA MET A 1 -1.25 -6.79 9.57
C MET A 1 -0.27 -5.97 10.42
N VAL A 2 -0.82 -5.19 11.36
CA VAL A 2 -0.14 -4.54 12.50
C VAL A 2 -0.62 -5.18 13.80
N PHE A 3 0.31 -5.53 14.70
CA PHE A 3 -0.03 -6.13 15.99
C PHE A 3 0.24 -5.21 17.18
N ARG A 4 -0.62 -5.30 18.18
CA ARG A 4 -0.39 -4.76 19.53
C ARG A 4 -0.60 -5.87 20.56
N ALA A 5 0.46 -6.21 21.29
CA ALA A 5 0.37 -7.16 22.40
C ALA A 5 -0.58 -6.66 23.50
N ARG A 6 -1.40 -7.56 24.06
CA ARG A 6 -2.33 -7.26 25.15
C ARG A 6 -2.45 -8.46 26.11
N GLY A 7 -1.69 -8.45 27.20
CA GLY A 7 -1.75 -9.52 28.19
C GLY A 7 -1.53 -10.90 27.56
N THR A 8 -2.47 -11.81 27.74
CA THR A 8 -2.44 -13.16 27.15
C THR A 8 -2.86 -13.22 25.67
N GLY A 9 -3.25 -12.09 25.06
CA GLY A 9 -3.68 -12.01 23.67
C GLY A 9 -3.01 -10.88 22.89
N GLY A 10 -3.56 -10.58 21.71
CA GLY A 10 -3.09 -9.50 20.85
C GLY A 10 -4.24 -8.89 20.05
N LEU A 11 -4.12 -7.60 19.75
CA LEU A 11 -4.96 -6.93 18.75
C LEU A 11 -4.24 -7.00 17.40
N ALA A 12 -4.92 -7.55 16.41
CA ALA A 12 -4.51 -7.54 15.01
C ALA A 12 -5.30 -6.47 14.27
N ILE A 13 -4.60 -5.58 13.57
CA ILE A 13 -5.20 -4.56 12.71
C ILE A 13 -4.80 -4.90 11.27
N SER A 14 -5.79 -5.17 10.42
CA SER A 14 -5.57 -5.44 9.01
C SER A 14 -5.04 -4.19 8.30
N GLN A 15 -4.33 -4.36 7.17
CA GLN A 15 -3.88 -3.20 6.38
C GLN A 15 -5.05 -2.33 5.86
N PRO A 16 -6.17 -2.88 5.35
CA PRO A 16 -7.33 -2.05 5.00
C PRO A 16 -7.89 -1.25 6.18
N THR A 17 -7.94 -1.82 7.39
CA THR A 17 -8.37 -1.08 8.58
C THR A 17 -7.36 0.01 8.97
N HIS A 18 -6.06 -0.25 8.84
CA HIS A 18 -5.03 0.77 9.04
C HIS A 18 -5.19 1.94 8.06
N ALA A 19 -5.42 1.65 6.78
CA ALA A 19 -5.65 2.68 5.78
C ALA A 19 -6.91 3.48 6.09
N TRP A 20 -8.02 2.82 6.42
CA TRP A 20 -9.24 3.51 6.83
C TRP A 20 -9.00 4.46 8.00
N VAL A 21 -8.34 4.02 9.08
CA VAL A 21 -8.00 4.90 10.21
C VAL A 21 -7.12 6.07 9.78
N SER A 22 -6.17 5.85 8.87
CA SER A 22 -5.29 6.91 8.35
C SER A 22 -6.08 8.00 7.62
N GLY A 23 -7.09 7.62 6.85
CA GLY A 23 -7.98 8.57 6.21
C GLY A 23 -8.90 9.31 7.18
N GLN A 24 -9.41 8.65 8.22
CA GLN A 24 -10.14 9.33 9.30
C GLN A 24 -9.26 10.39 10.01
N LEU A 25 -7.99 10.07 10.22
CA LEU A 25 -7.02 11.02 10.79
C LEU A 25 -6.76 12.19 9.83
N ALA A 26 -6.63 11.93 8.52
CA ALA A 26 -6.47 12.98 7.52
C ALA A 26 -7.68 13.91 7.49
N HIS A 27 -8.90 13.36 7.50
CA HIS A 27 -10.14 14.13 7.55
C HIS A 27 -10.23 15.01 8.81
N ALA A 28 -9.80 14.49 9.97
CA ALA A 28 -9.81 15.26 11.22
C ALA A 28 -8.66 16.29 11.31
N TRP A 29 -7.63 16.15 10.49
CA TRP A 29 -6.45 17.02 10.52
C TRP A 29 -6.70 18.38 9.88
N SER A 30 -7.39 18.42 8.74
CA SER A 30 -7.68 19.67 8.03
C SER A 30 -8.82 19.53 7.03
N ASP A 31 -9.76 20.47 7.08
CA ASP A 31 -10.84 20.62 6.11
C ASP A 31 -10.36 21.11 4.73
N GLN A 32 -9.06 21.45 4.59
CA GLN A 32 -8.46 21.87 3.32
C GLN A 32 -7.95 20.70 2.47
N LEU A 33 -7.94 19.47 3.01
CA LEU A 33 -7.59 18.30 2.24
C LEU A 33 -8.72 17.98 1.25
N TRP A 34 -8.35 17.80 -0.01
CA TRP A 34 -9.28 17.52 -1.09
C TRP A 34 -9.69 16.05 -1.10
N GLU A 35 -10.91 15.77 -1.57
CA GLU A 35 -11.58 14.48 -1.43
C GLU A 35 -10.79 13.28 -2.00
N PRO A 36 -10.21 13.32 -3.21
CA PRO A 36 -9.41 12.19 -3.70
C PRO A 36 -8.16 11.88 -2.88
N LEU A 37 -7.56 12.86 -2.19
CA LEU A 37 -6.47 12.61 -1.25
C LEU A 37 -6.97 11.91 0.01
N LEU A 38 -8.10 12.33 0.55
CA LEU A 38 -8.74 11.67 1.69
C LEU A 38 -9.08 10.21 1.35
N LEU A 39 -9.71 9.99 0.20
CA LEU A 39 -10.02 8.67 -0.31
C LEU A 39 -8.77 7.81 -0.54
N ALA A 40 -7.73 8.36 -1.16
CA ALA A 40 -6.48 7.63 -1.34
C ALA A 40 -5.83 7.28 0.01
N ALA A 41 -5.90 8.17 1.01
CA ALA A 41 -5.42 7.88 2.35
C ALA A 41 -6.24 6.77 3.03
N GLU A 42 -7.55 6.74 2.86
CA GLU A 42 -8.42 5.67 3.37
C GLU A 42 -8.16 4.31 2.70
N GLN A 43 -7.68 4.31 1.46
CA GLN A 43 -7.60 3.11 0.61
C GLN A 43 -6.17 2.74 0.21
N HIS A 44 -5.13 3.38 0.77
CA HIS A 44 -3.75 3.21 0.31
C HIS A 44 -3.22 1.77 0.38
N ASP A 45 -3.78 0.96 1.27
CA ASP A 45 -3.46 -0.45 1.44
C ASP A 45 -4.51 -1.41 0.85
N ILE A 46 -5.35 -0.96 -0.09
CA ILE A 46 -6.38 -1.81 -0.71
C ILE A 46 -5.82 -3.07 -1.39
N GLY A 47 -4.55 -3.06 -1.79
CA GLY A 47 -3.87 -4.25 -2.32
C GLY A 47 -3.90 -5.44 -1.37
N TRP A 48 -3.96 -5.21 -0.06
CA TRP A 48 -3.95 -6.25 0.96
C TRP A 48 -5.29 -6.94 1.19
N ILE A 49 -6.39 -6.44 0.60
CA ILE A 49 -7.75 -6.87 0.97
C ILE A 49 -7.97 -8.38 0.82
N ASP A 50 -7.44 -9.02 -0.22
CA ASP A 50 -7.62 -10.47 -0.43
C ASP A 50 -6.74 -11.28 0.51
N TRP A 51 -5.47 -10.88 0.68
CA TRP A 51 -4.54 -11.56 1.57
C TRP A 51 -5.02 -11.55 3.02
N GLU A 52 -5.63 -10.44 3.46
CA GLU A 52 -6.18 -10.33 4.82
C GLU A 52 -7.38 -11.26 5.07
N THR A 53 -8.02 -11.83 4.03
CA THR A 53 -9.06 -12.86 4.21
C THR A 53 -8.50 -14.24 4.60
N ALA A 54 -7.25 -14.51 4.22
CA ALA A 54 -6.54 -15.77 4.48
C ALA A 54 -5.03 -15.51 4.60
N PRO A 55 -4.58 -14.81 5.66
CA PRO A 55 -3.20 -14.36 5.76
C PRO A 55 -2.26 -15.56 5.97
N SER A 56 -1.03 -15.45 5.48
CA SER A 56 0.02 -16.41 5.83
C SER A 56 0.43 -16.26 7.29
N PHE A 57 0.83 -17.38 7.91
CA PHE A 57 1.20 -17.44 9.32
C PHE A 57 2.70 -17.65 9.50
N ASP A 58 3.25 -16.98 10.50
CA ASP A 58 4.58 -17.23 11.04
C ASP A 58 4.53 -18.47 11.94
N ILE A 59 5.35 -19.47 11.60
CA ILE A 59 5.41 -20.74 12.31
C ILE A 59 5.98 -20.61 13.73
N GLU A 60 6.86 -19.64 13.96
CA GLU A 60 7.51 -19.45 15.26
C GLU A 60 6.55 -18.82 16.27
N THR A 61 5.79 -17.82 15.82
CA THR A 61 4.85 -17.10 16.69
C THR A 61 3.44 -17.68 16.67
N GLY A 62 3.10 -18.49 15.65
CA GLY A 62 1.75 -19.00 15.42
C GLY A 62 0.74 -17.90 15.05
N ARG A 63 1.21 -16.74 14.60
CA ARG A 63 0.38 -15.56 14.28
C ARG A 63 0.42 -15.27 12.79
N PRO A 64 -0.58 -14.57 12.23
CA PRO A 64 -0.45 -14.04 10.88
C PRO A 64 0.80 -13.16 10.75
N HIS A 65 1.44 -13.13 9.59
CA HIS A 65 2.62 -12.29 9.38
C HIS A 65 2.30 -10.79 9.56
N LEU A 66 3.27 -10.03 10.09
CA LEU A 66 3.23 -8.58 9.95
C LEU A 66 3.36 -8.23 8.46
N PHE A 67 2.75 -7.12 8.05
CA PHE A 67 2.81 -6.70 6.64
C PHE A 67 4.26 -6.54 6.14
N ARG A 68 5.18 -6.09 7.02
CA ARG A 68 6.59 -5.88 6.72
C ARG A 68 7.41 -7.18 6.60
N ASP A 69 6.86 -8.29 7.11
CA ASP A 69 7.50 -9.60 7.09
C ASP A 69 7.05 -10.42 5.88
N VAL A 70 6.08 -9.91 5.11
CA VAL A 70 5.68 -10.49 3.82
C VAL A 70 6.64 -9.97 2.75
N GLY A 71 7.27 -10.89 2.01
CA GLY A 71 8.22 -10.57 0.95
C GLY A 71 7.59 -9.91 -0.27
N ALA A 72 8.35 -9.03 -0.95
CA ALA A 72 7.90 -8.25 -2.11
C ALA A 72 7.43 -9.11 -3.28
N SER A 73 7.98 -10.31 -3.45
CA SER A 73 7.51 -11.33 -4.40
C SER A 73 6.03 -11.66 -4.21
N LEU A 74 5.53 -11.58 -2.98
CA LEU A 74 4.12 -11.80 -2.67
C LEU A 74 3.30 -10.49 -2.72
N HIS A 75 3.75 -9.42 -2.07
CA HIS A 75 2.91 -8.23 -1.91
C HIS A 75 3.01 -7.21 -3.07
N ALA A 76 4.02 -7.25 -3.94
CA ALA A 76 4.10 -6.34 -5.10
C ALA A 76 3.02 -6.58 -6.16
N PRO A 77 2.70 -7.84 -6.54
CA PRO A 77 1.55 -8.12 -7.38
C PRO A 77 0.22 -7.68 -6.74
N MET A 78 0.09 -7.83 -5.42
CA MET A 78 -1.10 -7.39 -4.67
C MET A 78 -1.27 -5.86 -4.75
N TRP A 79 -0.18 -5.11 -4.60
CA TRP A 79 -0.20 -3.65 -4.72
C TRP A 79 -0.62 -3.21 -6.12
N ALA A 80 -0.08 -3.84 -7.17
CA ALA A 80 -0.47 -3.54 -8.55
C ALA A 80 -1.96 -3.78 -8.79
N GLN A 81 -2.51 -4.89 -8.29
CA GLN A 81 -3.95 -5.17 -8.33
C GLN A 81 -4.76 -4.15 -7.54
N GLY A 82 -4.25 -3.70 -6.39
CA GLY A 82 -4.86 -2.62 -5.60
C GLY A 82 -4.95 -1.31 -6.37
N VAL A 83 -3.90 -0.94 -7.11
CA VAL A 83 -3.90 0.23 -8.00
C VAL A 83 -4.94 0.08 -9.11
N ASP A 84 -5.04 -1.11 -9.73
CA ASP A 84 -6.04 -1.37 -10.76
C ASP A 84 -7.49 -1.28 -10.23
N ARG A 85 -7.74 -1.79 -9.02
CA ARG A 85 -9.02 -1.64 -8.33
C ARG A 85 -9.35 -0.17 -8.10
N ALA A 86 -8.38 0.60 -7.59
CA ALA A 86 -8.56 2.01 -7.34
C ALA A 86 -8.88 2.79 -8.62
N LEU A 87 -8.19 2.46 -9.72
CA LEU A 87 -8.46 3.07 -11.02
C LEU A 87 -9.88 2.76 -11.51
N GLY A 88 -10.30 1.50 -11.41
CA GLY A 88 -11.62 1.06 -11.87
C GLY A 88 -12.80 1.61 -11.07
N VAL A 89 -12.60 1.91 -9.78
CA VAL A 89 -13.68 2.35 -8.88
C VAL A 89 -13.67 3.86 -8.65
N TRP A 90 -12.50 4.48 -8.51
CA TRP A 90 -12.34 5.87 -8.08
C TRP A 90 -11.58 6.75 -9.08
N GLY A 91 -11.05 6.17 -10.15
CA GLY A 91 -10.39 6.89 -11.22
C GLY A 91 -8.94 7.30 -10.92
N THR A 92 -8.41 8.14 -11.81
CA THR A 92 -6.97 8.40 -11.97
C THR A 92 -6.30 9.02 -10.74
N HIS A 93 -6.96 9.98 -10.07
CA HIS A 93 -6.36 10.65 -8.91
C HIS A 93 -6.08 9.67 -7.76
N ALA A 94 -7.07 8.86 -7.38
CA ALA A 94 -6.91 7.88 -6.31
C ALA A 94 -5.87 6.81 -6.70
N ALA A 95 -5.95 6.27 -7.92
CA ALA A 95 -4.99 5.28 -8.42
C ALA A 95 -3.55 5.80 -8.40
N LEU A 96 -3.31 7.04 -8.84
CA LEU A 96 -1.99 7.67 -8.83
C LEU A 96 -1.42 7.79 -7.41
N LEU A 97 -2.21 8.28 -6.46
CA LEU A 97 -1.77 8.48 -5.08
C LEU A 97 -1.45 7.14 -4.40
N ILE A 98 -2.28 6.12 -4.62
CA ILE A 98 -2.09 4.76 -4.08
C ILE A 98 -0.84 4.12 -4.70
N SER A 99 -0.64 4.25 -6.02
CA SER A 99 0.53 3.73 -6.72
C SER A 99 1.82 4.37 -6.18
N ARG A 100 1.83 5.70 -6.06
CA ARG A 100 2.98 6.46 -5.53
C ARG A 100 3.29 6.07 -4.08
N HIS A 101 2.27 5.82 -3.26
CA HIS A 101 2.44 5.32 -1.90
C HIS A 101 3.18 3.97 -1.88
N GLY A 102 2.72 2.98 -2.67
CA GLY A 102 3.42 1.70 -2.83
C GLY A 102 4.85 1.89 -3.34
N GLY A 103 5.07 2.77 -4.31
CA GLY A 103 6.40 3.10 -4.81
C GLY A 103 7.34 3.68 -3.74
N VAL A 104 6.83 4.50 -2.82
CA VAL A 104 7.63 5.00 -1.67
C VAL A 104 8.12 3.84 -0.81
N ILE A 105 7.29 2.84 -0.58
CA ILE A 105 7.66 1.66 0.20
C ILE A 105 8.79 0.89 -0.48
N TYR A 106 8.65 0.62 -1.78
CA TYR A 106 9.68 -0.08 -2.55
C TYR A 106 10.97 0.70 -2.75
N ARG A 107 10.94 2.04 -2.66
CA ARG A 107 12.16 2.86 -2.74
C ARG A 107 12.85 3.05 -1.40
N ARG A 108 12.09 3.18 -0.29
CA ARG A 108 12.64 3.59 1.01
C ARG A 108 12.87 2.46 2.00
N PHE A 109 12.12 1.37 1.89
CA PHE A 109 12.03 0.39 2.99
C PHE A 109 12.38 -1.04 2.58
N THR A 110 12.43 -1.36 1.29
CA THR A 110 12.95 -2.62 0.76
C THR A 110 14.43 -2.86 1.08
N SER A 111 15.22 -1.81 1.30
CA SER A 111 16.61 -1.92 1.72
C SER A 111 16.79 -2.32 3.20
N ARG A 112 15.73 -2.30 4.02
CA ARG A 112 15.81 -2.63 5.46
C ARG A 112 15.78 -4.12 5.76
N HIS A 113 15.32 -4.92 4.81
CA HIS A 113 15.36 -6.37 4.83
C HIS A 113 16.29 -6.76 3.68
N ARG A 114 17.32 -7.58 3.90
CA ARG A 114 18.07 -8.15 2.77
C ARG A 114 17.07 -8.97 1.96
N LEU A 115 16.49 -8.37 0.94
CA LEU A 115 15.57 -9.05 0.05
C LEU A 115 16.35 -10.19 -0.59
N ASP A 116 15.74 -11.37 -0.62
CA ASP A 116 16.20 -12.36 -1.57
C ASP A 116 16.04 -11.83 -3.00
N GLU A 117 16.66 -12.52 -3.95
CA GLU A 117 16.69 -12.08 -5.35
C GLU A 117 15.27 -11.94 -5.95
N ALA A 118 14.33 -12.80 -5.53
CA ALA A 118 12.97 -12.79 -6.03
C ALA A 118 12.18 -11.56 -5.54
N ASP A 119 12.33 -11.21 -4.27
CA ASP A 119 11.75 -10.01 -3.69
C ASP A 119 12.31 -8.73 -4.32
N ALA A 120 13.63 -8.67 -4.52
CA ALA A 120 14.26 -7.53 -5.18
C ALA A 120 13.76 -7.35 -6.63
N ALA A 121 13.66 -8.45 -7.38
CA ALA A 121 13.14 -8.46 -8.74
C ALA A 121 11.68 -8.02 -8.80
N ALA A 122 10.84 -8.50 -7.87
CA ALA A 122 9.42 -8.14 -7.82
C ALA A 122 9.19 -6.66 -7.45
N ALA A 123 9.97 -6.13 -6.51
CA ALA A 123 9.93 -4.72 -6.16
C ALA A 123 10.35 -3.83 -7.34
N GLN A 124 11.43 -4.20 -8.04
CA GLN A 124 11.89 -3.46 -9.23
C GLN A 124 10.86 -3.53 -10.35
N TYR A 125 10.28 -4.71 -10.61
CA TYR A 125 9.22 -4.88 -11.61
C TYR A 125 8.00 -4.00 -11.33
N TYR A 126 7.57 -3.90 -10.06
CA TYR A 126 6.49 -2.98 -9.68
C TYR A 126 6.87 -1.53 -10.01
N LEU A 127 8.07 -1.08 -9.63
CA LEU A 127 8.50 0.29 -9.89
C LEU A 127 8.54 0.60 -11.40
N ASP A 128 9.11 -0.30 -12.19
CA ASP A 128 9.27 -0.13 -13.65
C ASP A 128 7.93 -0.13 -14.39
N THR A 129 6.96 -0.91 -13.91
CA THR A 129 5.62 -0.99 -14.53
C THR A 129 4.67 0.11 -14.08
N GLN A 130 4.80 0.61 -12.85
CA GLN A 130 3.96 1.70 -12.37
C GLN A 130 4.44 3.08 -12.85
N ALA A 131 5.75 3.34 -12.91
CA ALA A 131 6.29 4.63 -13.34
C ALA A 131 5.68 5.21 -14.64
N PRO A 132 5.58 4.46 -15.76
CA PRO A 132 4.96 5.00 -16.97
C PRO A 132 3.46 5.28 -16.82
N ARG A 133 2.74 4.48 -16.03
CA ARG A 133 1.31 4.71 -15.73
C ARG A 133 1.14 5.98 -14.91
N GLU A 134 1.96 6.13 -13.87
CA GLU A 134 1.99 7.29 -12.99
C GLU A 134 2.27 8.58 -13.77
N GLN A 135 3.20 8.55 -14.74
CA GLN A 135 3.47 9.71 -15.60
C GLN A 135 2.26 10.07 -16.46
N VAL A 136 1.68 9.10 -17.17
CA VAL A 136 0.48 9.33 -18.00
C VAL A 136 -0.67 9.92 -17.18
N TRP A 137 -0.86 9.41 -15.97
CA TRP A 137 -1.87 9.91 -15.04
C TRP A 137 -1.54 11.30 -14.52
N ALA A 138 -0.29 11.57 -14.13
CA ALA A 138 0.13 12.89 -13.69
C ALA A 138 -0.05 13.94 -14.81
N ASP A 139 0.34 13.63 -16.04
CA ASP A 139 0.17 14.50 -17.21
C ASP A 139 -1.31 14.81 -17.46
N ALA A 140 -2.16 13.77 -17.47
CA ALA A 140 -3.60 13.93 -17.67
C ALA A 140 -4.28 14.76 -16.57
N LEU A 141 -3.69 14.79 -15.37
CA LEU A 141 -4.16 15.56 -14.23
C LEU A 141 -3.50 16.95 -14.14
N GLY A 142 -2.55 17.27 -15.01
CA GLY A 142 -1.80 18.53 -14.96
C GLY A 142 -0.88 18.65 -13.74
N LEU A 143 -0.39 17.53 -13.20
CA LEU A 143 0.43 17.42 -12.00
C LEU A 143 1.93 17.25 -12.28
N ASP A 144 2.39 17.53 -13.50
CA ASP A 144 3.79 17.31 -13.87
C ASP A 144 4.70 18.26 -13.06
N GLU A 145 5.71 17.70 -12.38
CA GLU A 145 6.66 18.43 -11.51
C GLU A 145 7.69 19.24 -12.32
N ARG A 146 7.31 19.75 -13.50
CA ARG A 146 8.13 20.63 -14.33
C ARG A 146 7.66 22.08 -14.19
N SER A 147 8.00 22.68 -13.06
CA SER A 147 8.10 24.14 -12.89
C SER A 147 9.44 24.49 -12.27
#